data_AF-P16151-F1
#
_entry.id   AF-P16151-F1
#
_cell.length_a   1.000
_cell.length_b   1.000
_cell.length_c   1.000
_cell.angle_alpha   90.00
_cell.angle_beta   90.00
_cell.angle_gamma   90.00
#
_symmetry.space_group_name_H-M   'P 1'
#
loop_
_entity.id
_entity.type
_entity.pdbx_description
1 polymer ?
#
loop_
_entity_poly.entity_id
_entity_poly.type
_entity_poly.pdbx_seq_one_letter_code
_entity_poly.pdbx_strand_id
1 'polypeptide(L)'
;MEKSESNSEGLYLQNILNVPPPQRFIVLIILALWIWTWILKFFLHSNLDVSQVILTRVPHDIRPGYTLQQLHRTARNFALKITRIIIPFHFATVFLFEFMNIIEGPLKNIILIVYFLPLIQCVTIFWFLLKECQIIKYCTRRCLLIESSPRSLRNTYILISDTLTSFAKPLIDFTLFTSLIFREPFTHFDLSVALLPVLVRLLQCLREYRLLHEATLLFNALKYSCNLPILFCTWRSRVYEGSINEERLHHVQRWFMLINSSYTLFWDVRMDWSLDSLTSLRSRSKSAVTLKKKMYHSAILVDFLLRFWWLWVYLSQNLKLVAADSDYIFFQGEMQYFEVIRRGIWVVFKLDAEYYIKFASK
;
A
#
# COMPACT_ATOMS: atom_id res chain seq x y z
N MET A 1 -32.07 -40.87 1.04
CA MET A 1 -31.60 -39.89 2.04
C MET A 1 -30.27 -39.37 1.55
N GLU A 2 -30.35 -38.31 0.75
CA GLU A 2 -29.25 -37.70 0.02
C GLU A 2 -28.70 -36.47 0.75
N LYS A 3 -27.43 -36.16 0.45
CA LYS A 3 -26.70 -34.89 0.65
C LYS A 3 -26.01 -34.65 2.00
N SER A 4 -24.74 -35.05 2.07
CA SER A 4 -23.71 -34.30 2.82
C SER A 4 -22.34 -34.28 2.11
N GLU A 5 -22.31 -34.30 0.78
CA GLU A 5 -21.09 -34.14 -0.03
C GLU A 5 -21.13 -32.79 -0.75
N SER A 6 -20.74 -31.68 -0.09
CA SER A 6 -20.47 -30.42 -0.82
C SER A 6 -19.60 -29.35 -0.14
N ASN A 7 -18.93 -29.61 0.99
CA ASN A 7 -18.22 -28.54 1.74
C ASN A 7 -16.69 -28.71 1.93
N SER A 8 -16.02 -29.65 1.26
CA SER A 8 -14.58 -29.87 1.47
C SER A 8 -13.65 -28.97 0.62
N GLU A 9 -14.10 -28.42 -0.51
CA GLU A 9 -13.21 -27.66 -1.40
C GLU A 9 -13.02 -26.18 -0.99
N GLY A 10 -13.95 -25.61 -0.22
CA GLY A 10 -13.85 -24.24 0.29
C GLY A 10 -12.87 -24.06 1.46
N LEU A 11 -12.55 -25.14 2.18
CA LEU A 11 -11.74 -25.11 3.40
C LEU A 11 -10.23 -24.94 3.13
N TYR A 12 -9.73 -25.42 1.98
CA TYR A 12 -8.30 -25.45 1.71
C TYR A 12 -7.70 -24.08 1.38
N LEU A 13 -8.42 -23.23 0.63
CA LEU A 13 -7.94 -21.89 0.27
C LEU A 13 -7.93 -20.94 1.46
N GLN A 14 -8.91 -21.05 2.38
CA GLN A 14 -8.94 -20.25 3.59
C GLN A 14 -7.74 -20.54 4.49
N ASN A 15 -7.33 -21.80 4.63
CA ASN A 15 -6.19 -22.16 5.48
C ASN A 15 -4.84 -21.70 4.94
N ILE A 16 -4.63 -21.75 3.61
CA ILE A 16 -3.34 -21.33 3.00
C ILE A 16 -3.15 -19.81 3.09
N LEU A 17 -4.23 -19.04 3.00
CA LEU A 17 -4.18 -17.57 3.01
C LEU A 17 -4.35 -16.96 4.40
N ASN A 18 -4.72 -17.75 5.42
CA ASN A 18 -4.89 -17.27 6.79
C ASN A 18 -3.54 -17.11 7.49
N VAL A 19 -2.79 -16.11 7.04
CA VAL A 19 -1.52 -15.72 7.64
C VAL A 19 -1.78 -14.87 8.89
N PRO A 20 -1.14 -15.16 10.04
CA PRO A 20 -1.23 -14.32 11.23
C PRO A 20 -0.99 -12.84 10.89
N PRO A 21 -1.76 -11.88 11.45
CA PRO A 21 -1.66 -10.47 11.11
C PRO A 21 -0.24 -9.88 11.03
N PRO A 22 0.69 -10.15 11.98
CA PRO A 22 2.05 -9.61 11.87
C PRO A 22 2.87 -10.24 10.74
N GLN A 23 2.61 -11.51 10.41
CA GLN A 23 3.26 -12.21 9.30
C GLN A 23 2.69 -11.75 7.95
N ARG A 24 1.42 -11.33 7.91
CA ARG A 24 0.81 -10.72 6.72
C ARG A 24 1.57 -9.47 6.29
N PHE A 25 1.97 -8.61 7.22
CA PHE A 25 2.82 -7.45 6.91
C PHE A 25 4.13 -7.85 6.21
N ILE A 26 4.79 -8.91 6.68
CA ILE A 26 6.02 -9.43 6.08
C ILE A 26 5.78 -9.92 4.65
N VAL A 27 4.71 -10.71 4.45
CA VAL A 27 4.33 -11.21 3.11
C VAL A 27 4.05 -10.05 2.16
N LEU A 28 3.35 -9.01 2.62
CA LEU A 28 3.02 -7.84 1.81
C LEU A 28 4.26 -7.02 1.42
N ILE A 29 5.27 -6.92 2.30
CA ILE A 29 6.55 -6.28 1.95
C ILE A 29 7.25 -7.08 0.84
N ILE A 30 7.32 -8.42 0.97
CA ILE A 30 7.91 -9.28 -0.07
C ILE A 30 7.14 -9.14 -1.39
N LEU A 31 5.80 -9.13 -1.33
CA LEU A 31 4.94 -8.92 -2.49
C LEU A 31 5.25 -7.58 -3.16
N ALA A 32 5.39 -6.49 -2.41
CA ALA A 32 5.72 -5.17 -2.95
C ALA A 32 7.11 -5.14 -3.63
N LEU A 33 8.10 -5.85 -3.08
CA LEU A 33 9.42 -6.00 -3.72
C LEU A 33 9.28 -6.71 -5.08
N TRP A 34 8.51 -7.79 -5.15
CA TRP A 34 8.27 -8.51 -6.40
C TRP A 34 7.45 -7.70 -7.41
N ILE A 35 6.40 -7.01 -6.97
CA ILE A 35 5.63 -6.09 -7.80
C ILE A 35 6.56 -5.04 -8.42
N TRP A 36 7.47 -4.44 -7.65
CA TRP A 36 8.45 -3.50 -8.20
C TRP A 36 9.33 -4.13 -9.28
N THR A 37 9.80 -5.37 -9.10
CA THR A 37 10.55 -6.08 -10.15
C THR A 37 9.71 -6.33 -11.40
N TRP A 38 8.43 -6.68 -11.25
CA TRP A 38 7.53 -6.92 -12.37
C TRP A 38 7.20 -5.63 -13.13
N ILE A 39 7.04 -4.50 -12.44
CA ILE A 39 6.86 -3.19 -13.06
C ILE A 39 8.06 -2.84 -13.95
N LEU A 40 9.28 -3.01 -13.44
CA LEU A 40 10.49 -2.75 -14.23
C LEU A 40 10.60 -3.70 -15.43
N LYS A 41 10.28 -4.99 -15.24
CA LYS A 41 10.23 -5.98 -16.33
C LYS A 41 9.17 -5.62 -17.39
N PHE A 42 8.02 -5.11 -16.96
CA PHE A 42 6.94 -4.68 -17.84
C PHE A 42 7.39 -3.53 -18.74
N PHE A 43 8.08 -2.53 -18.19
CA PHE A 43 8.62 -1.42 -18.97
C PHE A 43 9.77 -1.83 -19.90
N LEU A 44 10.61 -2.78 -19.48
CA LEU A 44 11.60 -3.39 -20.37
C LEU A 44 10.94 -4.05 -21.58
N HIS A 45 9.87 -4.81 -21.36
CA HIS A 45 9.14 -5.48 -22.45
C HIS A 45 8.41 -4.46 -23.35
N SER A 46 7.97 -3.34 -22.80
CA SER A 46 7.28 -2.27 -23.55
C SER A 46 8.25 -1.30 -24.25
N ASN A 47 9.57 -1.50 -24.14
CA ASN A 47 10.61 -0.60 -24.68
C ASN A 47 10.48 0.86 -24.21
N LEU A 48 9.96 1.07 -22.99
CA LEU A 48 9.81 2.40 -22.39
C LEU A 48 10.89 2.60 -21.33
N ASP A 49 11.84 3.49 -21.62
CA ASP A 49 12.96 3.76 -20.71
C ASP A 49 12.57 4.65 -19.52
N VAL A 50 11.81 4.07 -18.57
CA VAL A 50 11.37 4.76 -17.35
C VAL A 50 12.50 5.09 -16.37
N SER A 51 13.72 4.58 -16.59
CA SER A 51 14.90 4.97 -15.80
C SER A 51 15.19 6.47 -15.87
N GLN A 52 14.71 7.13 -16.92
CA GLN A 52 14.86 8.56 -17.11
C GLN A 52 13.91 9.41 -16.27
N VAL A 53 12.84 8.84 -15.74
CA VAL A 53 11.87 9.52 -14.86
C VAL A 53 11.99 9.08 -13.40
N ILE A 54 12.68 7.96 -13.14
CA ILE A 54 13.01 7.48 -11.80
C ILE A 54 14.48 7.77 -11.52
N LEU A 55 14.75 8.88 -10.83
CA LEU A 55 16.09 9.16 -10.35
C LEU A 55 16.39 8.32 -9.11
N THR A 56 17.32 7.38 -9.27
CA THR A 56 17.83 6.52 -8.19
C THR A 56 19.15 7.00 -7.60
N ARG A 57 19.70 8.10 -8.11
CA ARG A 57 20.94 8.69 -7.61
C ARG A 57 20.65 9.73 -6.54
N VAL A 58 21.53 9.81 -5.55
CA VAL A 58 21.54 10.93 -4.60
C VAL A 58 21.99 12.19 -5.34
N PRO A 59 21.50 13.40 -5.00
CA PRO A 59 21.75 14.61 -5.81
C PRO A 59 23.21 15.01 -5.96
N HIS A 60 24.07 14.57 -5.04
CA HIS A 60 25.51 14.83 -5.04
C HIS A 60 26.33 13.70 -5.66
N ASP A 61 25.69 12.63 -6.15
CA ASP A 61 26.38 11.50 -6.77
C ASP A 61 26.72 11.81 -8.24
N ILE A 62 28.00 11.68 -8.57
CA ILE A 62 28.55 11.93 -9.92
C ILE A 62 28.28 10.75 -10.85
N ARG A 63 27.99 9.56 -10.30
CA ARG A 63 27.79 8.35 -11.10
C ARG A 63 26.57 8.48 -12.03
N PRO A 64 26.63 7.90 -13.24
CA PRO A 64 25.46 7.82 -14.10
C PRO A 64 24.36 7.03 -13.39
N GLY A 65 23.10 7.42 -13.62
CA GLY A 65 21.95 6.66 -13.15
C GLY A 65 21.94 5.25 -13.76
N TYR A 66 21.26 4.31 -13.11
CA TYR A 66 21.10 2.97 -13.65
C TYR A 66 20.29 3.02 -14.95
N THR A 67 20.71 2.27 -15.95
CA THR A 67 19.82 1.95 -17.09
C THR A 67 18.63 1.12 -16.59
N LEU A 68 17.52 1.12 -17.32
CA LEU A 68 16.35 0.32 -16.95
C LEU A 68 16.69 -1.18 -16.73
N GLN A 69 17.58 -1.73 -17.56
CA GLN A 69 18.05 -3.12 -17.42
C GLN A 69 18.86 -3.34 -16.14
N GLN A 70 19.74 -2.40 -15.80
CA GLN A 70 20.51 -2.44 -14.54
C GLN A 70 19.57 -2.30 -13.33
N LEU A 71 18.58 -1.40 -13.40
CA LEU A 71 17.60 -1.20 -12.34
C LEU A 71 16.78 -2.46 -12.10
N HIS A 72 16.26 -3.09 -13.15
CA HIS A 72 15.56 -4.38 -13.06
C HIS A 72 16.44 -5.49 -12.49
N ARG A 73 17.70 -5.60 -12.95
CA ARG A 73 18.64 -6.62 -12.45
C ARG A 73 18.90 -6.43 -10.96
N THR A 74 19.19 -5.21 -10.52
CA THR A 74 19.44 -4.88 -9.12
C THR A 74 18.20 -5.14 -8.25
N ALA A 75 17.01 -4.70 -8.69
CA ALA A 75 15.76 -4.94 -7.98
C ALA A 75 15.46 -6.44 -7.87
N ARG A 76 15.64 -7.21 -8.95
CA ARG A 76 15.41 -8.67 -8.96
C ARG A 76 16.37 -9.39 -8.02
N ASN A 77 17.66 -9.03 -8.05
CA ASN A 77 18.66 -9.64 -7.16
C ASN A 77 18.34 -9.35 -5.70
N PHE A 78 17.93 -8.12 -5.38
CA PHE A 78 17.50 -7.75 -4.04
C PHE A 78 16.25 -8.54 -3.60
N ALA A 79 15.20 -8.58 -4.44
CA ALA A 79 13.97 -9.33 -4.15
C ALA A 79 14.26 -10.83 -3.93
N LEU A 80 15.09 -11.45 -4.78
CA LEU A 80 15.52 -12.85 -4.61
C LEU A 80 16.27 -13.07 -3.30
N LYS A 81 17.20 -12.17 -2.95
CA LYS A 81 17.97 -12.24 -1.70
C LYS A 81 17.06 -12.16 -0.48
N ILE A 82 16.18 -11.17 -0.42
CA ILE A 82 15.22 -11.00 0.69
C ILE A 82 14.28 -12.21 0.77
N THR A 83 13.74 -12.67 -0.37
CA THR A 83 12.85 -13.84 -0.42
C THR A 83 13.52 -15.09 0.13
N ARG A 84 14.78 -15.36 -0.26
CA ARG A 84 15.54 -16.52 0.23
C ARG A 84 15.81 -16.49 1.74
N ILE A 85 15.95 -15.29 2.32
CA ILE A 85 16.18 -15.14 3.77
C ILE A 85 14.86 -15.23 4.54
N ILE A 86 13.83 -14.51 4.07
CA ILE A 86 12.61 -14.29 4.85
C ILE A 86 11.57 -15.39 4.65
N ILE A 87 11.41 -15.98 3.47
CA ILE A 87 10.35 -16.98 3.25
C ILE A 87 10.53 -18.24 4.13
N PRO A 88 11.73 -18.85 4.25
CA PRO A 88 11.92 -19.95 5.20
C PRO A 88 11.65 -19.53 6.65
N PHE A 89 12.06 -18.31 7.03
CA PHE A 89 11.82 -17.77 8.37
C PHE A 89 10.32 -17.50 8.62
N HIS A 90 9.59 -17.04 7.61
CA HIS A 90 8.15 -16.86 7.64
C HIS A 90 7.44 -18.18 7.91
N PHE A 91 7.72 -19.23 7.12
CA PHE A 91 7.12 -20.55 7.32
C PHE A 91 7.44 -21.13 8.71
N ALA A 92 8.70 -21.01 9.16
CA ALA A 92 9.07 -21.43 10.51
C ALA A 92 8.27 -20.67 11.59
N THR A 93 8.04 -19.37 11.40
CA THR A 93 7.29 -18.55 12.36
C THR A 93 5.79 -18.86 12.35
N VAL A 94 5.18 -19.06 11.18
CA VAL A 94 3.78 -19.48 11.06
C VAL A 94 3.56 -20.84 11.72
N PHE A 95 4.46 -21.80 11.47
CA PHE A 95 4.43 -23.10 12.14
C PHE A 95 4.52 -22.98 13.66
N LEU A 96 5.37 -22.09 14.19
CA LEU A 96 5.46 -21.84 15.63
C LEU A 96 4.19 -21.19 16.20
N PHE A 97 3.51 -20.31 15.45
CA PHE A 97 2.21 -19.77 15.86
C PHE A 97 1.13 -20.86 15.94
N GLU A 98 1.06 -21.74 14.95
CA GLU A 98 0.11 -22.86 14.96
C GLU A 98 0.40 -23.83 16.10
N PHE A 99 1.68 -24.16 16.32
CA PHE A 99 2.12 -25.02 17.41
C PHE A 99 1.77 -24.44 18.79
N MET A 100 1.91 -23.12 18.97
CA MET A 100 1.50 -22.42 20.19
C MET A 100 0.01 -22.51 20.48
N ASN A 101 -0.84 -22.57 19.46
CA ASN A 101 -2.29 -22.67 19.63
C ASN A 101 -2.73 -24.09 20.07
N ILE A 102 -1.90 -25.11 19.86
CA ILE A 102 -2.19 -26.50 20.20
C ILE A 102 -1.72 -26.84 21.62
N ILE A 103 -0.61 -26.26 22.08
CA ILE A 103 -0.04 -26.62 23.39
C ILE A 103 -0.68 -25.80 24.51
N GLU A 104 -1.49 -26.48 25.31
CA GLU A 104 -1.86 -26.03 26.64
C GLU A 104 -0.67 -26.25 27.59
N GLY A 105 0.00 -25.19 28.05
CA GLY A 105 1.11 -25.34 29.00
C GLY A 105 1.89 -24.07 29.33
N PRO A 106 2.71 -24.10 30.41
CA PRO A 106 3.42 -22.93 30.94
C PRO A 106 4.71 -22.58 30.17
N LEU A 107 4.71 -22.73 28.84
CA LEU A 107 5.84 -22.32 27.98
C LEU A 107 5.82 -20.80 27.71
N LYS A 108 5.50 -19.99 28.71
CA LYS A 108 5.39 -18.51 28.61
C LYS A 108 6.64 -17.85 27.99
N ASN A 109 7.82 -18.45 28.16
CA ASN A 109 9.06 -17.95 27.57
C ASN A 109 9.15 -18.22 26.06
N ILE A 110 8.67 -19.38 25.59
CA ILE A 110 8.61 -19.69 24.14
C ILE A 110 7.59 -18.77 23.46
N ILE A 111 6.46 -18.54 24.13
CA ILE A 111 5.41 -17.62 23.70
C ILE A 111 6.03 -16.25 23.38
N LEU A 112 6.78 -15.67 24.33
CA LEU A 112 7.42 -14.36 24.13
C LEU A 112 8.37 -14.35 22.92
N ILE A 113 9.20 -15.38 22.74
CA ILE A 113 10.15 -15.47 21.61
C ILE A 113 9.42 -15.46 20.27
N VAL A 114 8.32 -16.20 20.14
CA VAL A 114 7.53 -16.27 18.90
C VAL A 114 6.93 -14.91 18.54
N TYR A 115 6.46 -14.14 19.53
CA TYR A 115 5.98 -12.77 19.32
C TYR A 115 7.08 -11.82 18.79
N PHE A 116 8.37 -12.06 19.08
CA PHE A 116 9.47 -11.26 18.54
C PHE A 116 9.86 -11.62 17.10
N LEU A 117 9.51 -12.81 16.59
CA LEU A 117 9.97 -13.28 15.27
C LEU A 117 9.52 -12.38 14.10
N PRO A 118 8.24 -11.93 14.00
CA PRO A 118 7.84 -10.98 12.97
C PRO A 118 8.61 -9.65 13.05
N LEU A 119 8.93 -9.18 14.26
CA LEU A 119 9.72 -7.98 14.47
C LEU A 119 11.15 -8.14 13.95
N ILE A 120 11.80 -9.28 14.24
CA ILE A 120 13.14 -9.59 13.72
C ILE A 120 13.13 -9.67 12.19
N GLN A 121 12.11 -10.27 11.58
CA GLN A 121 11.96 -10.32 10.12
C GLN A 121 11.83 -8.92 9.52
N CYS A 122 10.95 -8.09 10.09
CA CYS A 122 10.76 -6.70 9.68
C CYS A 122 12.07 -5.90 9.76
N VAL A 123 12.76 -5.95 10.91
CA VAL A 123 14.06 -5.27 11.11
C VAL A 123 15.09 -5.75 10.10
N THR A 124 15.15 -7.06 9.82
CA THR A 124 16.06 -7.63 8.84
C THR A 124 15.81 -7.06 7.44
N ILE A 125 14.54 -7.02 7.00
CA ILE A 125 14.18 -6.46 5.69
C ILE A 125 14.57 -4.99 5.58
N PHE A 126 14.18 -4.16 6.56
CA PHE A 126 14.49 -2.73 6.54
C PHE A 126 15.99 -2.46 6.66
N TRP A 127 16.73 -3.26 7.42
CA TRP A 127 18.18 -3.16 7.49
C TRP A 127 18.84 -3.38 6.13
N PHE A 128 18.46 -4.44 5.41
CA PHE A 128 18.96 -4.68 4.05
C PHE A 128 18.52 -3.57 3.08
N LEU A 129 17.27 -3.12 3.14
CA LEU A 129 16.72 -2.06 2.30
C LEU A 129 17.52 -0.76 2.46
N LEU A 130 17.75 -0.32 3.71
CA LEU A 130 18.50 0.91 4.00
C LEU A 130 20.00 0.76 3.73
N LYS A 131 20.55 -0.45 3.85
CA LYS A 131 21.97 -0.71 3.56
C LYS A 131 22.27 -0.70 2.07
N GLU A 132 21.43 -1.34 1.26
CA GLU A 132 21.70 -1.57 -0.17
C GLU A 132 21.08 -0.51 -1.09
N CYS A 133 19.96 0.10 -0.70
CA CYS A 133 19.29 1.12 -1.51
C CYS A 133 19.58 2.54 -0.98
N GLN A 134 20.65 3.17 -1.49
CA GLN A 134 21.05 4.51 -1.07
C GLN A 134 19.95 5.57 -1.23
N ILE A 135 19.16 5.49 -2.30
CA ILE A 135 18.04 6.43 -2.53
C ILE A 135 16.94 6.26 -1.49
N ILE A 136 16.62 5.03 -1.08
CA ILE A 136 15.64 4.79 -0.02
C ILE A 136 16.18 5.31 1.31
N LYS A 137 17.44 5.01 1.65
CA LYS A 137 18.10 5.57 2.84
C LYS A 137 18.07 7.09 2.86
N TYR A 138 18.33 7.72 1.72
CA TYR A 138 18.28 9.16 1.55
C TYR A 138 16.86 9.71 1.77
N CYS A 139 15.87 9.13 1.11
CA CYS A 139 14.48 9.53 1.22
C CYS A 139 13.95 9.31 2.65
N THR A 140 14.19 8.16 3.28
CA THR A 140 13.70 7.86 4.65
C THR A 140 14.17 8.88 5.67
N ARG A 141 15.43 9.33 5.60
CA ARG A 141 15.96 10.39 6.49
C ARG A 141 15.23 11.72 6.33
N ARG A 142 14.68 11.98 5.14
CA ARG A 142 14.01 13.25 4.79
C ARG A 142 12.49 13.17 4.78
N CYS A 143 11.91 11.97 4.72
CA CYS A 143 10.46 11.77 4.85
C CYS A 143 9.96 12.34 6.18
N LEU A 144 10.74 12.19 7.26
CA LEU A 144 10.44 12.79 8.56
C LEU A 144 10.63 14.32 8.59
N LEU A 145 11.53 14.84 7.75
CA LEU A 145 11.79 16.28 7.61
C LEU A 145 10.86 16.96 6.59
N ILE A 146 10.01 16.16 5.92
CA ILE A 146 9.02 16.59 4.92
C ILE A 146 9.67 17.55 3.90
N GLU A 147 10.78 17.15 3.28
CA GLU A 147 11.48 18.00 2.32
C GLU A 147 11.12 17.66 0.86
N SER A 148 10.72 18.67 0.09
CA SER A 148 10.49 18.57 -1.36
C SER A 148 11.73 18.87 -2.20
N SER A 149 12.85 19.16 -1.55
CA SER A 149 14.14 19.47 -2.20
C SER A 149 15.10 18.28 -2.18
N PRO A 150 15.79 17.98 -3.30
CA PRO A 150 15.66 18.65 -4.60
C PRO A 150 14.46 18.14 -5.41
N ARG A 151 13.88 19.06 -6.19
CA ARG A 151 12.70 18.82 -7.04
C ARG A 151 12.92 17.70 -8.06
N SER A 152 14.16 17.44 -8.46
CA SER A 152 14.51 16.33 -9.36
C SER A 152 14.13 14.95 -8.80
N LEU A 153 14.12 14.79 -7.47
CA LEU A 153 13.73 13.54 -6.80
C LEU A 153 12.24 13.48 -6.45
N ARG A 154 11.44 14.48 -6.82
CA ARG A 154 10.02 14.58 -6.46
C ARG A 154 9.24 13.32 -6.82
N ASN A 155 9.43 12.77 -8.01
CA ASN A 155 8.74 11.55 -8.44
C ASN A 155 9.13 10.35 -7.57
N THR A 156 10.42 10.20 -7.25
CA THR A 156 10.90 9.14 -6.34
C THR A 156 10.29 9.28 -4.94
N TYR A 157 10.21 10.50 -4.41
CA TYR A 157 9.56 10.76 -3.12
C TYR A 157 8.09 10.40 -3.14
N ILE A 158 7.35 10.83 -4.18
CA ILE A 158 5.93 10.51 -4.34
C ILE A 158 5.74 8.99 -4.40
N LEU A 159 6.54 8.26 -5.18
CA LEU A 159 6.44 6.79 -5.25
C LEU A 159 6.63 6.13 -3.87
N ILE A 160 7.62 6.56 -3.09
CA ILE A 160 7.89 6.01 -1.76
C ILE A 160 6.78 6.36 -0.77
N SER A 161 6.38 7.64 -0.71
CA SER A 161 5.40 8.10 0.27
C SER A 161 3.99 7.59 -0.03
N ASP A 162 3.59 7.54 -1.30
CA ASP A 162 2.34 6.89 -1.72
C ASP A 162 2.37 5.37 -1.46
N THR A 163 3.51 4.70 -1.65
CA THR A 163 3.64 3.29 -1.25
C THR A 163 3.43 3.13 0.26
N LEU A 164 4.02 4.00 1.08
CA LEU A 164 3.82 3.98 2.53
C LEU A 164 2.34 4.15 2.91
N THR A 165 1.57 4.97 2.20
CA THR A 165 0.11 5.10 2.45
C THR A 165 -0.64 3.78 2.24
N SER A 166 -0.24 2.98 1.25
CA SER A 166 -0.83 1.67 0.97
C SER A 166 -0.49 0.61 2.03
N PHE A 167 0.58 0.83 2.82
CA PHE A 167 0.97 -0.04 3.94
C PHE A 167 0.36 0.37 5.28
N ALA A 168 -0.49 1.42 5.35
CA ALA A 168 -1.04 1.91 6.61
C ALA A 168 -1.81 0.83 7.40
N LYS A 169 -2.72 0.08 6.76
CA LYS A 169 -3.47 -1.02 7.41
C LYS A 169 -2.56 -2.16 7.89
N PRO A 170 -1.67 -2.73 7.05
CA PRO A 170 -0.70 -3.71 7.53
C PRO A 170 0.18 -3.22 8.69
N LEU A 171 0.55 -1.94 8.69
CA LEU A 171 1.37 -1.35 9.73
C LEU A 171 0.61 -1.21 11.06
N ILE A 172 -0.69 -0.92 11.01
CA ILE A 172 -1.58 -0.94 12.18
C ILE A 172 -1.58 -2.33 12.82
N ASP A 173 -1.90 -3.37 12.05
CA ASP A 173 -1.97 -4.75 12.54
C ASP A 173 -0.63 -5.20 13.12
N PHE A 174 0.45 -4.87 12.42
CA PHE A 174 1.81 -5.16 12.87
C PHE A 174 2.14 -4.43 14.19
N THR A 175 1.77 -3.15 14.30
CA THR A 175 2.02 -2.36 15.52
C THR A 175 1.20 -2.88 16.70
N LEU A 176 -0.10 -3.11 16.50
CA LEU A 176 -0.98 -3.69 17.52
C LEU A 176 -0.40 -5.01 18.03
N PHE A 177 0.03 -5.88 17.12
CA PHE A 177 0.68 -7.14 17.50
C PHE A 177 1.98 -6.91 18.30
N THR A 178 2.87 -6.02 17.85
CA THR A 178 4.11 -5.72 18.60
C THR A 178 3.85 -5.07 19.95
N SER A 179 2.73 -4.36 20.12
CA SER A 179 2.37 -3.75 21.40
C SER A 179 1.99 -4.79 22.47
N LEU A 180 1.51 -5.98 22.06
CA LEU A 180 1.26 -7.10 22.98
C LEU A 180 2.54 -7.58 23.67
N ILE A 181 3.71 -7.36 23.06
CA ILE A 181 5.02 -7.65 23.66
C ILE A 181 5.24 -6.77 24.91
N PHE A 182 4.76 -5.53 24.88
CA PHE A 182 4.94 -4.53 25.93
C PHE A 182 3.80 -4.52 26.97
N ARG A 183 3.00 -5.60 27.03
CA ARG A 183 1.90 -5.88 27.97
C ARG A 183 0.67 -4.99 27.89
N GLU A 184 0.79 -3.72 27.52
CA GLU A 184 -0.38 -2.84 27.32
C GLU A 184 -0.27 -2.02 26.03
N PRO A 185 -1.18 -2.21 25.05
CA PRO A 185 -1.27 -1.29 23.93
C PRO A 185 -1.68 0.10 24.44
N PHE A 186 -0.94 1.13 24.08
CA PHE A 186 -1.43 2.50 24.22
C PHE A 186 -2.79 2.63 23.53
N THR A 187 -3.79 3.15 24.24
CA THR A 187 -5.16 3.27 23.74
C THR A 187 -5.18 4.06 22.43
N HIS A 188 -5.77 3.48 21.39
CA HIS A 188 -5.89 4.07 20.04
C HIS A 188 -4.55 4.44 19.36
N PHE A 189 -3.41 3.92 19.82
CA PHE A 189 -2.10 4.18 19.21
C PHE A 189 -2.00 3.72 17.75
N ASP A 190 -2.78 2.69 17.40
CA ASP A 190 -2.93 2.23 16.04
C ASP A 190 -3.49 3.32 15.10
N LEU A 191 -4.38 4.19 15.58
CA LEU A 191 -4.87 5.33 14.80
C LEU A 191 -3.77 6.36 14.55
N SER A 192 -2.86 6.57 15.50
CA SER A 192 -1.67 7.40 15.30
C SER A 192 -0.77 6.81 14.20
N VAL A 193 -0.56 5.49 14.22
CA VAL A 193 0.18 4.79 13.15
C VAL A 193 -0.52 4.91 11.80
N ALA A 194 -1.85 4.83 11.76
CA ALA A 194 -2.66 5.02 10.56
C ALA A 194 -2.52 6.44 9.99
N LEU A 195 -2.40 7.45 10.86
CA LEU A 195 -2.28 8.86 10.50
C LEU A 195 -0.92 9.19 9.88
N LEU A 196 0.17 8.55 10.33
CA LEU A 196 1.54 8.93 9.94
C LEU A 196 1.75 9.02 8.42
N PRO A 197 1.41 8.00 7.60
CA PRO A 197 1.60 8.09 6.15
C PRO A 197 0.78 9.21 5.48
N VAL A 198 -0.44 9.43 5.97
CA VAL A 198 -1.35 10.45 5.45
C VAL A 198 -0.83 11.86 5.77
N LEU A 199 -0.35 12.07 7.00
CA LEU A 199 0.24 13.33 7.44
C LEU A 199 1.51 13.65 6.66
N VAL A 200 2.38 12.67 6.40
CA VAL A 200 3.59 12.86 5.58
C VAL A 200 3.21 13.42 4.21
N ARG A 201 2.20 12.84 3.54
CA ARG A 201 1.74 13.33 2.22
C ARG A 201 1.07 14.69 2.28
N LEU A 202 0.21 14.91 3.28
CA LEU A 202 -0.46 16.19 3.49
C LEU A 202 0.57 17.32 3.65
N LEU A 203 1.51 17.15 4.58
CA LEU A 203 2.53 18.15 4.87
C LEU A 203 3.49 18.34 3.70
N GLN A 204 3.82 17.27 2.96
CA GLN A 204 4.61 17.38 1.73
C GLN A 204 3.91 18.28 0.69
N CYS A 205 2.61 18.05 0.45
CA CYS A 205 1.85 18.85 -0.52
C CYS A 205 1.74 20.33 -0.08
N LEU A 206 1.50 20.58 1.21
CA LEU A 206 1.43 21.94 1.75
C LEU A 206 2.76 22.67 1.67
N ARG A 207 3.89 21.98 1.93
CA ARG A 207 5.22 22.58 1.78
C ARG A 207 5.57 22.86 0.32
N GLU A 208 5.26 21.94 -0.59
CA GLU A 208 5.41 22.18 -2.04
C GLU A 208 4.57 23.38 -2.49
N TYR A 209 3.33 23.51 -2.00
CA TYR A 209 2.47 24.64 -2.31
C TYR A 209 3.07 25.98 -1.85
N ARG A 210 3.65 26.03 -0.64
CA ARG A 210 4.32 27.24 -0.14
C ARG A 210 5.49 27.70 -1.02
N LEU A 211 6.10 26.79 -1.79
CA LEU A 211 7.21 27.11 -2.67
C LEU A 211 6.79 27.45 -4.10
N LEU A 212 5.74 26.79 -4.60
CA LEU A 212 5.35 26.85 -6.02
C LEU A 212 4.06 27.64 -6.29
N HIS A 213 3.21 27.81 -5.27
CA HIS A 213 1.90 28.44 -5.37
C HIS A 213 0.95 27.82 -6.42
N GLU A 214 1.19 26.56 -6.80
CA GLU A 214 0.33 25.83 -7.74
C GLU A 214 -0.91 25.27 -7.02
N ALA A 215 -2.12 25.68 -7.46
CA ALA A 215 -3.39 25.24 -6.85
C ALA A 215 -3.58 23.71 -6.87
N THR A 216 -3.01 23.01 -7.85
CA THR A 216 -3.00 21.54 -7.93
C THR A 216 -2.42 20.90 -6.67
N LEU A 217 -1.45 21.54 -6.01
CA LEU A 217 -0.84 21.03 -4.77
C LEU A 217 -1.78 21.14 -3.57
N LEU A 218 -2.64 22.18 -3.52
CA LEU A 218 -3.70 22.29 -2.52
C LEU A 218 -4.78 21.23 -2.72
N PHE A 219 -5.18 20.98 -3.97
CA PHE A 219 -6.13 19.90 -4.25
C PHE A 219 -5.55 18.53 -3.86
N ASN A 220 -4.25 18.31 -4.02
CA ASN A 220 -3.59 17.10 -3.55
C ASN A 220 -3.57 17.03 -2.01
N ALA A 221 -3.33 18.15 -1.33
CA ALA A 221 -3.42 18.23 0.12
C ALA A 221 -4.85 17.89 0.61
N LEU A 222 -5.87 18.41 -0.06
CA LEU A 222 -7.27 18.09 0.22
C LEU A 222 -7.55 16.59 0.04
N LYS A 223 -6.96 15.96 -0.99
CA LYS A 223 -7.10 14.51 -1.23
C LYS A 223 -6.67 13.69 -0.02
N TYR A 224 -5.50 14.00 0.55
CA TYR A 224 -5.04 13.29 1.76
C TYR A 224 -5.82 13.69 3.02
N SER A 225 -6.36 14.90 3.06
CA SER A 225 -7.20 15.38 4.17
C SER A 225 -8.55 14.65 4.25
N CYS A 226 -9.09 14.15 3.13
CA CYS A 226 -10.34 13.38 3.11
C CYS A 226 -10.31 12.11 3.98
N ASN A 227 -9.13 11.60 4.34
CA ASN A 227 -9.01 10.46 5.25
C ASN A 227 -9.15 10.85 6.74
N LEU A 228 -8.93 12.11 7.10
CA LEU A 228 -8.97 12.57 8.50
C LEU A 228 -10.37 12.44 9.14
N PRO A 229 -11.48 12.85 8.49
CA PRO A 229 -12.82 12.65 9.04
C PRO A 229 -13.17 11.18 9.25
N ILE A 230 -12.69 10.29 8.35
CA ILE A 230 -12.90 8.84 8.47
C ILE A 230 -12.22 8.31 9.73
N LEU A 231 -10.95 8.68 9.94
CA LEU A 231 -10.19 8.29 11.13
C LEU A 231 -10.78 8.88 12.42
N PHE A 232 -11.29 10.11 12.36
CA PHE A 232 -12.00 10.73 13.49
C PHE A 232 -13.28 9.96 13.83
N CYS A 233 -14.06 9.53 12.84
CA CYS A 233 -15.24 8.69 13.07
C CYS A 233 -14.83 7.35 13.69
N THR A 234 -13.77 6.69 13.18
CA THR A 234 -13.23 5.45 13.75
C THR A 234 -12.81 5.64 15.21
N TRP A 235 -12.06 6.70 15.51
CA TRP A 235 -11.65 7.02 16.87
C TRP A 235 -12.86 7.19 17.79
N ARG A 236 -13.82 8.02 17.39
CA ARG A 236 -15.02 8.29 18.18
C ARG A 236 -15.87 7.04 18.40
N SER A 237 -15.99 6.15 17.41
CA SER A 237 -16.72 4.88 17.55
C SER A 237 -16.09 3.96 18.62
N ARG A 238 -14.76 3.99 18.76
CA ARG A 238 -14.05 3.19 19.75
C ARG A 238 -14.04 3.80 21.15
N VAL A 239 -14.07 5.13 21.27
CA VAL A 239 -14.10 5.82 22.57
C VAL A 239 -15.49 5.77 23.21
N TYR A 240 -16.54 5.85 22.38
CA TYR A 240 -17.93 5.89 22.82
C TYR A 240 -18.71 4.67 22.29
N GLU A 241 -18.10 3.49 22.41
CA GLU A 241 -18.71 2.22 22.04
C GLU A 241 -20.03 2.03 22.81
N GLY A 242 -21.10 1.62 22.12
CA GLY A 242 -22.43 1.45 22.71
C GLY A 242 -23.23 2.75 22.92
N SER A 243 -22.74 3.89 22.42
CA SER A 243 -23.51 5.14 22.46
C SER A 243 -24.68 5.12 21.47
N ILE A 244 -25.81 5.77 21.84
CA ILE A 244 -27.03 5.87 21.00
C ILE A 244 -26.74 6.44 19.59
N ASN A 245 -25.63 7.17 19.43
CA ASN A 245 -25.24 7.81 18.16
C ASN A 245 -24.27 6.99 17.30
N GLU A 246 -23.93 5.76 17.68
CA GLU A 246 -22.96 4.92 16.98
C GLU A 246 -23.38 4.62 15.53
N GLU A 247 -24.64 4.26 15.30
CA GLU A 247 -25.17 4.01 13.95
C GLU A 247 -25.08 5.27 13.06
N ARG A 248 -25.45 6.43 13.62
CA ARG A 248 -25.34 7.73 12.92
C ARG A 248 -23.89 8.02 12.56
N LEU A 249 -22.95 7.72 13.46
CA LEU A 249 -21.53 7.92 13.23
C LEU A 249 -21.01 7.02 12.11
N HIS A 250 -21.37 5.74 12.08
CA HIS A 250 -21.02 4.83 10.98
C HIS A 250 -21.64 5.25 9.65
N HIS A 251 -22.88 5.76 9.67
CA HIS A 251 -23.51 6.33 8.48
C HIS A 251 -22.72 7.53 7.94
N VAL A 252 -22.35 8.49 8.80
CA VAL A 252 -21.50 9.63 8.43
C VAL A 252 -20.12 9.18 7.94
N GLN A 253 -19.51 8.19 8.59
CA GLN A 253 -18.24 7.61 8.18
C GLN A 253 -18.29 7.05 6.76
N ARG A 254 -19.36 6.30 6.40
CA ARG A 254 -19.57 5.77 5.05
C ARG A 254 -19.66 6.88 3.99
N TRP A 255 -20.31 8.01 4.30
CA TRP A 255 -20.31 9.17 3.39
C TRP A 255 -18.91 9.75 3.18
N PHE A 256 -18.11 9.88 4.23
CA PHE A 256 -16.72 10.31 4.09
C PHE A 256 -15.87 9.31 3.30
N MET A 257 -16.08 8.00 3.51
CA MET A 257 -15.43 6.95 2.72
C MET A 257 -15.81 7.05 1.23
N LEU A 258 -17.09 7.30 0.92
CA LEU A 258 -17.56 7.50 -0.45
C LEU A 258 -16.89 8.71 -1.12
N ILE A 259 -16.83 9.85 -0.41
CA ILE A 259 -16.15 11.06 -0.90
C ILE A 259 -14.67 10.79 -1.13
N ASN A 260 -14.00 10.15 -0.16
CA ASN A 260 -12.58 9.82 -0.24
C ASN A 260 -12.28 8.87 -1.41
N SER A 261 -13.00 7.74 -1.53
CA SER A 261 -12.82 6.79 -2.63
C SER A 261 -13.07 7.43 -4.00
N SER A 262 -14.11 8.26 -4.12
CA SER A 262 -14.43 8.96 -5.38
C SER A 262 -13.38 9.99 -5.76
N TYR A 263 -12.96 10.83 -4.81
CA TYR A 263 -11.98 11.89 -5.09
C TYR A 263 -10.60 11.32 -5.40
N THR A 264 -10.20 10.28 -4.67
CA THR A 264 -8.91 9.62 -4.90
C THR A 264 -8.90 8.81 -6.20
N LEU A 265 -10.02 8.20 -6.63
CA LEU A 265 -10.15 7.60 -7.97
C LEU A 265 -10.01 8.66 -9.07
N PHE A 266 -10.74 9.78 -8.93
CA PHE A 266 -10.64 10.90 -9.87
C PHE A 266 -9.19 11.40 -9.97
N TRP A 267 -8.52 11.53 -8.83
CA TRP A 267 -7.14 11.96 -8.77
C TRP A 267 -6.20 11.01 -9.53
N ASP A 268 -6.32 9.70 -9.28
CA ASP A 268 -5.49 8.71 -9.95
C ASP A 268 -5.62 8.80 -11.46
N VAL A 269 -6.87 8.80 -11.96
CA VAL A 269 -7.17 8.80 -13.40
C VAL A 269 -6.74 10.12 -14.06
N ARG A 270 -7.13 11.27 -13.49
CA ARG A 270 -6.97 12.58 -14.14
C ARG A 270 -5.61 13.20 -13.88
N MET A 271 -5.11 13.11 -12.65
CA MET A 271 -3.91 13.82 -12.22
C MET A 271 -2.67 12.93 -12.26
N ASP A 272 -2.75 11.70 -11.76
CA ASP A 272 -1.58 10.83 -11.69
C ASP A 272 -1.29 10.07 -12.98
N TRP A 273 -2.33 9.63 -13.70
CA TRP A 273 -2.18 8.94 -14.99
C TRP A 273 -2.27 9.89 -16.19
N SER A 274 -2.55 11.16 -15.92
CA SER A 274 -2.67 12.26 -16.90
C SER A 274 -3.62 11.92 -18.04
N LEU A 275 -4.81 11.41 -17.71
CA LEU A 275 -5.85 11.08 -18.68
C LEU A 275 -6.84 12.24 -18.85
N ASP A 276 -7.05 12.70 -20.08
CA ASP A 276 -7.94 13.82 -20.38
C ASP A 276 -9.41 13.37 -20.39
N SER A 277 -9.70 12.21 -20.97
CA SER A 277 -11.02 11.59 -21.00
C SER A 277 -10.91 10.09 -21.23
N LEU A 278 -12.02 9.36 -21.10
CA LEU A 278 -12.05 7.92 -21.40
C LEU A 278 -11.88 7.63 -22.89
N THR A 279 -12.29 8.54 -23.78
CA THR A 279 -12.25 8.32 -25.24
C THR A 279 -10.95 8.86 -25.84
N SER A 280 -10.57 10.07 -25.45
CA SER A 280 -9.32 10.74 -25.78
C SER A 280 -8.38 10.67 -24.57
N LEU A 281 -7.83 9.49 -24.31
CA LEU A 281 -6.96 9.23 -23.15
C LEU A 281 -5.92 10.33 -22.96
N ARG A 282 -5.20 10.71 -24.01
CA ARG A 282 -4.21 11.80 -24.00
C ARG A 282 -4.32 12.59 -25.29
N SER A 283 -4.90 13.78 -25.24
CA SER A 283 -5.23 14.57 -26.43
C SER A 283 -4.07 15.46 -26.91
N ARG A 284 -3.09 15.73 -26.04
CA ARG A 284 -2.10 16.80 -26.23
C ARG A 284 -0.89 16.45 -27.10
N SER A 285 -0.78 15.26 -27.69
CA SER A 285 0.37 14.89 -28.54
C SER A 285 0.05 13.89 -29.65
N LYS A 286 0.79 13.98 -30.77
CA LYS A 286 0.57 13.28 -32.06
C LYS A 286 0.80 11.76 -32.01
N SER A 287 1.33 11.21 -30.92
CA SER A 287 1.37 9.77 -30.61
C SER A 287 0.81 9.54 -29.21
N ALA A 288 -0.45 9.93 -29.04
CA ALA A 288 -1.18 10.17 -27.79
C ALA A 288 -0.87 9.23 -26.61
N VAL A 289 -0.76 7.92 -26.84
CA VAL A 289 -0.66 6.92 -25.77
C VAL A 289 0.59 6.06 -25.94
N THR A 290 1.28 5.83 -24.84
CA THR A 290 2.49 5.00 -24.74
C THR A 290 2.15 3.51 -24.57
N LEU A 291 1.04 3.20 -23.91
CA LEU A 291 0.52 1.84 -23.75
C LEU A 291 -0.74 1.59 -24.61
N LYS A 292 -1.15 0.32 -24.74
CA LYS A 292 -2.38 -0.05 -25.45
C LYS A 292 -3.60 0.51 -24.72
N LYS A 293 -4.55 1.13 -25.43
CA LYS A 293 -5.79 1.73 -24.85
C LYS A 293 -6.52 0.80 -23.88
N LYS A 294 -6.64 -0.49 -24.22
CA LYS A 294 -7.28 -1.52 -23.37
C LYS A 294 -6.67 -1.57 -21.96
N MET A 295 -5.37 -1.36 -21.83
CA MET A 295 -4.67 -1.40 -20.54
C MET A 295 -5.10 -0.27 -19.62
N TYR A 296 -5.26 0.94 -20.14
CA TYR A 296 -5.76 2.07 -19.35
C TYR A 296 -7.19 1.81 -18.87
N HIS A 297 -8.07 1.32 -19.74
CA HIS A 297 -9.44 0.99 -19.35
C HIS A 297 -9.50 -0.11 -18.28
N SER A 298 -8.71 -1.17 -18.44
CA SER A 298 -8.61 -2.23 -17.43
C SER A 298 -8.09 -1.68 -16.09
N ALA A 299 -7.10 -0.80 -16.11
CA ALA A 299 -6.57 -0.21 -14.88
C ALA A 299 -7.57 0.71 -14.17
N ILE A 300 -8.33 1.52 -14.92
CA ILE A 300 -9.42 2.34 -14.38
C ILE A 300 -10.48 1.45 -13.72
N LEU A 301 -10.87 0.36 -14.40
CA LEU A 301 -11.87 -0.56 -13.87
C LEU A 301 -11.38 -1.25 -12.59
N VAL A 302 -10.14 -1.74 -12.57
CA VAL A 302 -9.56 -2.39 -11.39
C VAL A 302 -9.42 -1.39 -10.23
N ASP A 303 -8.95 -0.17 -10.48
CA ASP A 303 -8.83 0.86 -9.44
C ASP A 303 -10.21 1.25 -8.89
N PHE A 304 -11.23 1.37 -9.73
CA PHE A 304 -12.62 1.57 -9.29
C PHE A 304 -13.11 0.42 -8.41
N LEU A 305 -12.99 -0.84 -8.84
CA LEU A 305 -13.46 -1.98 -8.07
C LEU A 305 -12.77 -2.07 -6.70
N LEU A 306 -11.44 -1.89 -6.66
CA LEU A 306 -10.67 -2.00 -5.43
C LEU A 306 -10.82 -0.79 -4.50
N ARG A 307 -10.96 0.44 -5.01
CA ARG A 307 -11.21 1.64 -4.17
C ARG A 307 -12.55 1.62 -3.47
N PHE A 308 -13.53 0.95 -4.08
CA PHE A 308 -14.86 0.77 -3.54
C PHE A 308 -15.03 -0.63 -2.93
N TRP A 309 -13.95 -1.37 -2.64
CA TRP A 309 -14.03 -2.71 -2.02
C TRP A 309 -14.82 -2.70 -0.71
N TRP A 310 -14.71 -1.63 0.08
CA TRP A 310 -15.51 -1.45 1.31
C TRP A 310 -17.02 -1.45 1.06
N LEU A 311 -17.47 -0.93 -0.09
CA LEU A 311 -18.88 -0.91 -0.48
C LEU A 311 -19.34 -2.32 -0.87
N TRP A 312 -18.49 -3.09 -1.56
CA TRP A 312 -18.78 -4.49 -1.89
C TRP A 312 -18.92 -5.35 -0.63
N VAL A 313 -18.06 -5.15 0.38
CA VAL A 313 -18.21 -5.81 1.70
C VAL A 313 -19.54 -5.41 2.33
N TYR A 314 -19.83 -4.11 2.40
CA TYR A 314 -21.09 -3.61 2.97
C TYR A 314 -22.33 -4.16 2.27
N LEU A 315 -22.35 -4.21 0.94
CA LEU A 315 -23.45 -4.81 0.18
C LEU A 315 -23.60 -6.30 0.48
N SER A 316 -22.47 -7.02 0.57
CA SER A 316 -22.46 -8.45 0.91
C SER A 316 -22.99 -8.72 2.32
N GLN A 317 -22.70 -7.85 3.28
CA GLN A 317 -23.26 -7.91 4.64
C GLN A 317 -24.79 -7.74 4.63
N ASN A 318 -25.31 -6.74 3.90
CA ASN A 318 -26.75 -6.49 3.80
C ASN A 318 -27.51 -7.63 3.09
N LEU A 319 -26.86 -8.28 2.11
CA LEU A 319 -27.37 -9.46 1.44
C LEU A 319 -27.18 -10.75 2.25
N LYS A 320 -26.59 -10.68 3.46
CA LYS A 320 -26.28 -11.82 4.34
C LYS A 320 -25.40 -12.88 3.68
N LEU A 321 -24.57 -12.48 2.72
CA LEU A 321 -23.58 -13.35 2.07
C LEU A 321 -22.32 -13.54 2.92
N VAL A 322 -22.05 -12.56 3.79
CA VAL A 322 -20.98 -12.57 4.79
C VAL A 322 -21.54 -12.18 6.15
N ALA A 323 -20.81 -12.47 7.22
CA ALA A 323 -21.20 -12.06 8.57
C ALA A 323 -21.28 -10.53 8.70
N ALA A 324 -22.19 -10.02 9.53
CA ALA A 324 -22.46 -8.59 9.65
C ALA A 324 -21.24 -7.76 10.14
N ASP A 325 -20.33 -8.40 10.86
CA ASP A 325 -19.08 -7.87 11.40
C ASP A 325 -17.86 -8.19 10.51
N SER A 326 -18.05 -8.90 9.40
CA SER A 326 -16.95 -9.27 8.50
C SER A 326 -16.41 -8.06 7.74
N ASP A 327 -15.08 -7.88 7.71
CA ASP A 327 -14.40 -6.83 6.96
C ASP A 327 -13.85 -7.31 5.59
N TYR A 328 -14.22 -8.52 5.16
CA TYR A 328 -13.78 -9.17 3.92
C TYR A 328 -14.90 -9.95 3.23
N ILE A 329 -14.68 -10.34 1.97
CA ILE A 329 -15.59 -11.18 1.18
C ILE A 329 -15.03 -12.60 1.04
N PHE A 330 -13.76 -12.75 0.63
CA PHE A 330 -13.18 -14.05 0.31
C PHE A 330 -12.31 -14.60 1.43
N PHE A 331 -11.42 -13.79 1.98
CA PHE A 331 -10.51 -14.20 3.05
C PHE A 331 -10.03 -13.03 3.92
N GLN A 332 -9.68 -13.35 5.17
CA GLN A 332 -9.21 -12.35 6.13
C GLN A 332 -7.95 -11.63 5.64
N GLY A 333 -8.00 -10.30 5.58
CA GLY A 333 -6.88 -9.46 5.16
C GLY A 333 -6.76 -9.23 3.65
N GLU A 334 -7.67 -9.75 2.82
CA GLU A 334 -7.69 -9.55 1.36
C GLU A 334 -7.50 -8.09 0.93
N MET A 335 -8.12 -7.15 1.67
CA MET A 335 -8.04 -5.71 1.46
C MET A 335 -6.60 -5.21 1.39
N GLN A 336 -5.72 -5.80 2.20
CA GLN A 336 -4.32 -5.39 2.29
C GLN A 336 -3.53 -5.86 1.07
N TYR A 337 -3.80 -7.07 0.59
CA TYR A 337 -3.23 -7.61 -0.66
C TYR A 337 -3.71 -6.81 -1.87
N PHE A 338 -5.01 -6.53 -1.94
CA PHE A 338 -5.60 -5.72 -3.00
C PHE A 338 -5.03 -4.31 -3.02
N GLU A 339 -4.84 -3.67 -1.87
CA GLU A 339 -4.26 -2.33 -1.80
C GLU A 339 -2.81 -2.30 -2.32
N VAL A 340 -1.99 -3.30 -1.98
CA VAL A 340 -0.61 -3.42 -2.49
C VAL A 340 -0.58 -3.66 -4.01
N ILE A 341 -1.47 -4.51 -4.54
CA ILE A 341 -1.59 -4.76 -5.99
C ILE A 341 -2.08 -3.50 -6.72
N ARG A 342 -3.12 -2.84 -6.20
CA ARG A 342 -3.68 -1.59 -6.74
C ARG A 342 -2.61 -0.51 -6.81
N ARG A 343 -1.80 -0.36 -5.75
CA ARG A 343 -0.65 0.56 -5.76
C ARG A 343 0.38 0.18 -6.81
N GLY A 344 0.66 -1.10 -7.01
CA GLY A 344 1.52 -1.57 -8.10
C GLY A 344 1.02 -1.14 -9.47
N ILE A 345 -0.28 -1.31 -9.75
CA ILE A 345 -0.92 -0.85 -10.99
C ILE A 345 -0.80 0.67 -11.11
N TRP A 346 -1.11 1.41 -10.05
CA TRP A 346 -0.97 2.87 -10.03
C TRP A 346 0.46 3.32 -10.38
N VAL A 347 1.49 2.64 -9.87
CA VAL A 347 2.89 2.96 -10.19
C VAL A 347 3.17 2.79 -11.69
N VAL A 348 2.64 1.74 -12.34
CA VAL A 348 2.79 1.56 -13.80
C VAL A 348 2.25 2.78 -14.54
N PHE A 349 0.99 3.15 -14.31
CA PHE A 349 0.37 4.23 -15.06
C PHE A 349 0.91 5.61 -14.67
N LYS A 350 1.39 5.78 -13.42
CA LYS A 350 2.09 6.98 -12.98
C LYS A 350 3.40 7.15 -13.74
N LEU A 351 4.25 6.12 -13.77
CA LEU A 351 5.53 6.16 -14.47
C LEU A 351 5.35 6.38 -15.98
N ASP A 352 4.34 5.74 -16.55
CA ASP A 352 3.93 5.93 -17.93
C ASP A 352 3.52 7.38 -18.23
N ALA A 353 2.74 8.00 -17.34
CA ALA A 353 2.33 9.40 -17.47
C ALA A 353 3.50 10.38 -17.34
N GLU A 354 4.40 10.16 -16.37
CA GLU A 354 5.61 10.97 -16.20
C GLU A 354 6.56 10.84 -17.40
N TYR A 355 6.69 9.62 -17.95
CA TYR A 355 7.42 9.38 -19.19
C TYR A 355 6.78 10.14 -20.36
N TYR A 356 5.47 10.00 -20.54
CA TYR A 356 4.74 10.74 -21.56
C TYR A 356 4.91 12.26 -21.42
N ILE A 357 4.77 12.85 -20.23
CA ILE A 357 4.93 14.29 -20.00
C ILE A 357 6.35 14.74 -20.39
N LYS A 358 7.37 14.02 -19.96
CA LYS A 358 8.78 14.36 -20.22
C LYS A 358 9.14 14.35 -21.70
N PHE A 359 8.54 13.46 -22.48
CA PHE A 359 8.84 13.29 -23.90
C PHE A 359 7.85 14.00 -24.83
N ALA A 360 6.63 14.30 -24.38
CA ALA A 360 5.68 15.13 -25.12
C ALA A 360 5.98 16.62 -24.97
N SER A 361 6.74 17.03 -23.95
CA SER A 361 7.22 18.42 -23.79
C SER A 361 8.47 18.74 -24.60
N LYS A 362 9.02 17.77 -25.34
CA LYS A 362 10.09 17.95 -26.33
C LYS A 362 9.47 17.95 -27.72
#